data_AF-A0ABD0RGU7-F1
#
_entry.id   AF-A0ABD0RGU7-F1
#
_cell.length_a   1.000
_cell.length_b   1.000
_cell.length_c   1.000
_cell.angle_alpha   90.00
_cell.angle_beta   90.00
_cell.angle_gamma   90.00
#
_symmetry.space_group_name_H-M   'P 1'
#
loop_
_entity.id
_entity.type
_entity.pdbx_description
1 polymer ?
#
loop_
_entity_poly.entity_id
_entity_poly.type
_entity_poly.pdbx_seq_one_letter_code
_entity_poly.pdbx_strand_id
1 'polypeptide(L)' 'KIQVLITVYDYDKLGSNDPIGNGVGLRHWSDMLANPRRPVAQWHTLLPEEEVDAALKAPIR' A
#
# COMPACT_ATOMS: atom_id res chain seq x y z
N LYS A 1 10.66 6.95 10.44
CA LYS A 1 9.53 7.10 9.49
C LYS A 1 8.85 5.74 9.38
N ILE A 2 7.53 5.68 9.28
CA ILE A 2 6.77 4.43 9.14
C ILE A 2 6.10 4.45 7.76
N GLN A 3 6.06 3.29 7.11
CA GLN A 3 5.30 3.04 5.90
C GLN A 3 4.39 1.83 6.18
N VAL A 4 3.18 1.86 5.64
CA VAL A 4 2.25 0.73 5.65
C VAL A 4 2.08 0.30 4.20
N LEU A 5 2.46 -0.94 3.89
CA LEU A 5 2.26 -1.55 2.58
C LEU A 5 1.03 -2.45 2.64
N ILE A 6 0.10 -2.27 1.70
CA ILE A 6 -1.07 -3.12 1.54
C ILE A 6 -0.94 -3.81 0.20
N THR A 7 -0.81 -5.14 0.24
CA THR A 7 -0.70 -6.00 -0.95
C THR A 7 -1.90 -6.92 -1.02
N VAL A 8 -2.47 -7.05 -2.21
CA VAL A 8 -3.51 -8.04 -2.49
C VAL A 8 -2.85 -9.21 -3.21
N TYR A 9 -3.07 -10.41 -2.69
CA TYR A 9 -2.58 -11.66 -3.28
C TYR A 9 -3.75 -12.49 -3.79
N ASP A 10 -3.53 -13.20 -4.89
CA ASP A 10 -4.36 -14.33 -5.27
C ASP A 10 -3.88 -15.56 -4.49
N TYR A 11 -4.83 -16.26 -3.86
CA TYR A 11 -4.50 -17.37 -2.97
C TYR A 11 -4.61 -18.70 -3.71
N ASP A 12 -3.50 -19.45 -3.70
CA ASP A 12 -3.45 -20.80 -4.23
C ASP A 12 -3.28 -21.85 -3.13
N LYS A 13 -4.07 -22.92 -3.20
CA LYS A 13 -4.01 -24.03 -2.24
C LYS A 13 -2.71 -24.84 -2.38
N LEU A 14 -2.15 -24.89 -3.58
CA LEU A 14 -0.90 -25.56 -3.91
C LEU A 14 -0.06 -24.60 -4.75
N GLY A 15 1.16 -24.29 -4.32
CA GLY A 15 2.03 -23.31 -4.99
C GLY A 15 2.31 -22.08 -4.13
N SER A 16 2.92 -21.06 -4.72
CA SER A 16 3.07 -19.73 -4.13
C SER A 16 1.84 -18.87 -4.44
N ASN A 17 1.49 -17.96 -3.53
CA ASN A 17 0.47 -16.95 -3.81
C ASN A 17 1.08 -15.85 -4.68
N ASP A 18 0.38 -15.49 -5.75
CA ASP A 18 0.85 -14.46 -6.68
C ASP A 18 0.29 -13.08 -6.29
N PRO A 19 1.12 -12.02 -6.32
CA PRO A 19 0.67 -10.67 -6.01
C PRO A 19 -0.17 -10.12 -7.16
N ILE A 20 -1.37 -9.62 -6.84
CA ILE A 20 -2.21 -8.87 -7.78
C ILE A 20 -1.72 -7.42 -7.88
N GLY A 21 -1.33 -6.83 -6.75
CA GLY A 21 -0.78 -5.48 -6.71
C GLY A 21 -0.82 -4.82 -5.33
N ASN A 22 -0.27 -3.60 -5.27
CA ASN A 22 -0.02 -2.84 -4.06
C ASN A 22 -0.76 -1.51 -4.05
N GLY A 23 -1.32 -1.12 -2.91
CA GLY A 23 -1.96 0.19 -2.72
C GLY A 23 -0.99 1.27 -2.22
N VAL A 24 -1.14 2.50 -2.75
CA VAL A 24 -0.39 3.69 -2.29
C VAL A 24 -1.35 4.78 -1.84
N GLY A 25 -1.04 5.49 -0.75
CA GLY A 25 -2.04 6.35 -0.10
C GLY A 25 -1.51 7.55 0.68
N LEU A 26 -0.67 8.41 0.08
CA LEU A 26 -0.14 9.59 0.79
C LEU A 26 -1.26 10.53 1.26
N ARG A 27 -2.27 10.78 0.43
CA ARG A 27 -3.42 11.62 0.82
C ARG A 27 -4.21 11.01 1.98
N HIS A 28 -4.52 9.71 1.90
CA HIS A 28 -5.15 8.99 3.01
C HIS A 28 -4.34 9.14 4.31
N TRP A 29 -3.03 8.94 4.23
CA TRP A 29 -2.14 9.07 5.38
C TRP A 29 -2.19 10.48 6.00
N SER A 30 -2.13 11.51 5.16
CA SER A 30 -2.28 12.91 5.58
C SER A 30 -3.64 13.17 6.25
N ASP A 31 -4.73 12.65 5.68
CA ASP A 31 -6.08 12.80 6.23
C ASP A 31 -6.22 12.09 7.59
N MET A 32 -5.60 10.92 7.76
CA MET A 32 -5.57 10.19 9.03
C MET A 32 -4.79 10.97 10.11
N LEU A 33 -3.63 11.54 9.77
CA LEU A 33 -2.83 12.34 10.71
C LEU A 33 -3.54 13.65 11.10
N ALA A 34 -4.28 14.26 10.17
CA ALA A 34 -5.05 15.47 10.42
C ALA A 34 -6.29 15.23 11.30
N ASN A 35 -6.78 13.99 11.40
CA ASN A 35 -8.02 13.65 12.11
C ASN A 35 -7.78 12.58 13.20
N PRO A 36 -7.10 12.92 14.32
CA PRO A 36 -6.74 11.94 15.34
C PRO A 36 -7.98 11.24 15.92
N ARG A 37 -7.88 9.92 16.07
CA ARG A 37 -8.92 9.03 16.62
C ARG A 37 -10.22 8.98 15.81
N ARG A 38 -10.25 9.55 14.60
CA ARG A 38 -11.37 9.41 13.66
C ARG A 38 -10.96 8.45 12.55
N PRO A 39 -11.76 7.40 12.27
CA PRO A 39 -11.45 6.50 11.17
C PRO A 39 -11.58 7.25 9.84
N VAL A 40 -10.67 6.96 8.91
CA VAL A 40 -10.69 7.44 7.52
C VAL A 40 -10.78 6.21 6.62
N ALA A 41 -11.67 6.25 5.63
CA ALA A 41 -11.82 5.19 4.65
C ALA A 41 -11.67 5.79 3.24
N GLN A 42 -10.88 5.13 2.39
CA GLN A 42 -10.65 5.56 1.01
C GLN A 42 -10.29 4.34 0.15
N TRP A 43 -10.81 4.32 -1.07
CA TRP A 43 -10.44 3.35 -2.10
C TRP A 43 -9.08 3.71 -2.72
N HIS A 44 -8.29 2.69 -3.07
CA HIS A 44 -7.01 2.85 -3.75
C HIS A 44 -6.95 1.94 -4.98
N THR A 45 -6.41 2.46 -6.08
CA THR A 45 -6.07 1.63 -7.25
C THR A 45 -4.81 0.85 -6.93
N LEU A 46 -4.80 -0.45 -7.22
CA LEU A 46 -3.62 -1.29 -7.08
C LEU A 46 -2.62 -0.96 -8.19
N LEU A 47 -1.34 -0.87 -7.83
CA LEU A 47 -0.21 -0.70 -8.74
C LEU A 47 0.61 -1.99 -8.82
N PRO A 48 1.36 -2.21 -9.91
CA PRO A 48 2.31 -3.31 -10.01
C PRO A 48 3.32 -3.30 -8.85
N GLU A 49 3.70 -4.48 -8.37
CA GLU A 49 4.62 -4.61 -7.24
C GLU A 49 5.96 -3.91 -7.50
N GLU A 50 6.49 -4.08 -8.70
CA GLU A 50 7.78 -3.52 -9.15
C GLU A 50 7.85 -1.99 -9.02
N GLU A 51 6.76 -1.29 -9.36
CA GLU A 51 6.68 0.17 -9.26
C GLU A 51 6.70 0.64 -7.80
N VAL A 52 5.95 -0.07 -6.94
CA VAL A 52 5.90 0.25 -5.51
C VAL A 52 7.23 -0.08 -4.84
N ASP A 53 7.85 -1.20 -5.21
CA ASP A 53 9.17 -1.61 -4.74
C ASP A 53 10.25 -0.59 -5.10
N ALA A 54 10.23 -0.09 -6.33
CA ALA A 54 11.15 0.96 -6.76
C ALA A 54 10.95 2.24 -5.92
N ALA A 55 9.70 2.63 -5.65
CA ALA A 55 9.37 3.78 -4.83
C ALA A 55 9.76 3.61 -3.34
N LEU A 56 9.65 2.40 -2.80
CA LEU A 56 10.06 2.08 -1.42
C LEU A 56 11.59 2.08 -1.26
N LYS A 57 12.32 1.65 -2.29
CA LYS A 57 13.79 1.61 -2.31
C LYS A 57 14.41 2.98 -2.61
N ALA A 58 13.66 3.90 -3.22
CA ALA A 58 14.14 5.25 -3.50
C ALA A 58 14.48 6.02 -2.22
N PRO A 59 15.61 6.76 -2.19
CA PRO A 59 15.96 7.57 -1.03
C PRO A 59 14.90 8.64 -0.81
N ILE A 60 14.39 8.71 0.41
CA ILE A 60 13.46 9.74 0.84
C ILE A 60 14.28 11.04 0.94
N ARG A 61 14.07 11.96 -0.01
CA ARG A 61 14.57 13.34 0.11
C ARG A 61 13.92 14.07 1.27
#